data_AF-A0A7V9MIT2-F1
#
_entry.id   AF-A0A7V9MIT2-F1
#
_cell.length_a   1.000
_cell.length_b   1.000
_cell.length_c   1.000
_cell.angle_alpha   90.00
_cell.angle_beta   90.00
_cell.angle_gamma   90.00
#
_symmetry.space_group_name_H-M   'P 1'
#
loop_
_entity.id
_entity.type
_entity.pdbx_description
1 polymer ?
#
loop_
_entity_poly.entity_id
_entity_poly.type
_entity_poly.pdbx_seq_one_letter_code
_entity_poly.pdbx_strand_id
1 'polypeptide(L)'
;MHRTKVKVVEGVLDANDTLARANRADFDRASVTVVNLMSAPGAGKTTLLERTVGDLDGVRVGVLEGDVQGSLDADRLSALHVPVTQINTDPGFGGECHLDANMVRSAMPALPLEEIDLLVIENVGNLVCPAEFRVGEDVRVMVSSVTEGEDKPLKYPLMFRACELVIVNKVDLLPHLDYDLDLFDYHLDAVHPGVPRMLVSARTGEGVEGWRDWLVEVARRRAPVSA
;
A
#
# COMPACT_ATOMS: atom_id res chain seq x y z
N MET A 1 3.61 -29.47 22.41
CA MET A 1 2.93 -29.23 21.12
C MET A 1 3.12 -27.80 20.54
N HIS A 2 3.76 -26.87 21.27
CA HIS A 2 3.89 -25.46 20.84
C HIS A 2 5.08 -25.19 19.89
N ARG A 3 6.13 -26.01 19.94
CA ARG A 3 7.44 -25.76 19.30
C ARG A 3 7.46 -26.04 17.79
N THR A 4 6.62 -26.95 17.30
CA THR A 4 6.50 -27.25 15.86
C THR A 4 5.71 -26.16 15.13
N LYS A 5 4.64 -25.63 15.75
CA LYS A 5 3.83 -24.56 15.15
C LYS A 5 4.64 -23.27 14.95
N VAL A 6 5.45 -22.88 15.93
CA VAL A 6 6.33 -21.70 15.83
C VAL A 6 7.32 -21.85 14.67
N LYS A 7 7.99 -23.01 14.56
CA LYS A 7 8.93 -23.29 13.45
C LYS A 7 8.27 -23.27 12.06
N VAL A 8 7.02 -23.70 11.95
CA VAL A 8 6.30 -23.69 10.66
C VAL A 8 5.99 -22.26 10.25
N VAL A 9 5.53 -21.41 11.17
CA VAL A 9 5.26 -19.98 10.90
C VAL A 9 6.55 -19.25 10.51
N GLU A 10 7.64 -19.44 11.27
CA GLU A 10 8.97 -18.88 10.94
C GLU A 10 9.43 -19.31 9.54
N GLY A 11 9.28 -20.59 9.20
CA GLY A 11 9.67 -21.10 7.88
C GLY A 11 8.84 -20.54 6.70
N VAL A 12 7.57 -20.22 6.92
CA VAL A 12 6.72 -19.57 5.91
C VAL A 12 7.15 -18.12 5.69
N LEU A 13 7.41 -17.38 6.76
CA LEU A 13 7.90 -15.99 6.68
C LEU A 13 9.28 -15.92 6.03
N ASP A 14 10.20 -16.83 6.36
CA ASP A 14 11.52 -16.92 5.72
C ASP A 14 11.43 -17.20 4.21
N ALA A 15 10.48 -18.04 3.80
CA ALA A 15 10.21 -18.33 2.40
C ALA A 15 9.62 -17.10 1.68
N ASN A 16 8.66 -16.42 2.31
CA ASN A 16 8.10 -15.16 1.80
C ASN A 16 9.19 -14.11 1.61
N ASP A 17 10.04 -13.89 2.62
CA ASP A 17 11.11 -12.88 2.57
C ASP A 17 12.14 -13.19 1.49
N THR A 18 12.39 -14.47 1.21
CA THR A 18 13.25 -14.88 0.09
C THR A 18 12.64 -14.48 -1.26
N LEU A 19 11.34 -14.71 -1.44
CA LEU A 19 10.63 -14.29 -2.64
C LEU A 19 10.49 -12.77 -2.73
N ALA A 20 10.27 -12.07 -1.62
CA ALA A 20 10.18 -10.61 -1.57
C ALA A 20 11.50 -9.96 -2.01
N ARG A 21 12.64 -10.52 -1.57
CA ARG A 21 13.97 -10.08 -2.05
C ARG A 21 14.18 -10.35 -3.54
N ALA A 22 13.67 -11.47 -4.06
CA ALA A 22 13.73 -11.76 -5.49
C ALA A 22 12.87 -10.78 -6.30
N ASN A 23 11.64 -10.48 -5.84
CA ASN A 23 10.78 -9.47 -6.44
C ASN A 23 11.45 -8.11 -6.45
N ARG A 24 11.99 -7.68 -5.31
CA ARG A 24 12.79 -6.44 -5.22
C ARG A 24 13.90 -6.41 -6.26
N ALA A 25 14.69 -7.49 -6.39
CA ALA A 25 15.79 -7.53 -7.35
C ALA A 25 15.31 -7.44 -8.82
N ASP A 26 14.12 -7.98 -9.11
CA ASP A 26 13.47 -7.86 -10.42
C ASP A 26 12.99 -6.43 -10.69
N PHE A 27 12.37 -5.77 -9.70
CA PHE A 27 12.03 -4.35 -9.76
C PHE A 27 13.26 -3.44 -9.87
N ASP A 28 14.35 -3.75 -9.14
CA ASP A 28 15.65 -3.07 -9.21
C ASP A 28 16.24 -3.11 -10.61
N ARG A 29 16.22 -4.29 -11.22
CA ARG A 29 16.74 -4.47 -12.57
C ARG A 29 15.92 -3.69 -13.61
N ALA A 30 14.61 -3.54 -13.38
CA ALA A 30 13.75 -2.73 -14.23
C ALA A 30 13.75 -1.23 -13.87
N SER A 31 14.48 -0.81 -12.82
CA SER A 31 14.46 0.56 -12.30
C SER A 31 13.07 1.06 -11.88
N VAL A 32 12.20 0.16 -11.43
CA VAL A 32 10.83 0.47 -10.99
C VAL A 32 10.77 0.63 -9.48
N THR A 33 10.38 1.81 -9.00
CA THR A 33 10.07 2.05 -7.59
C THR A 33 8.72 1.44 -7.23
N VAL A 34 8.60 0.80 -6.07
CA VAL A 34 7.39 0.08 -5.66
C VAL A 34 6.86 0.61 -4.34
N VAL A 35 5.60 1.04 -4.34
CA VAL A 35 4.88 1.51 -3.14
C VAL A 35 3.75 0.55 -2.82
N ASN A 36 3.67 0.04 -1.60
CA ASN A 36 2.59 -0.83 -1.13
C ASN A 36 1.61 -0.04 -0.25
N LEU A 37 0.40 0.18 -0.75
CA LEU A 37 -0.69 0.82 -0.04
C LEU A 37 -1.48 -0.21 0.78
N MET A 38 -1.43 -0.08 2.10
CA MET A 38 -2.16 -0.93 3.05
C MET A 38 -3.23 -0.11 3.78
N SER A 39 -4.32 -0.75 4.18
CA SER A 39 -5.42 -0.06 4.87
C SER A 39 -6.39 -1.02 5.54
N ALA A 40 -7.34 -0.51 6.32
CA ALA A 40 -8.60 -1.21 6.58
C ALA A 40 -9.48 -1.27 5.30
N PRO A 41 -10.47 -2.18 5.21
CA PRO A 41 -11.50 -2.10 4.18
C PRO A 41 -12.20 -0.75 4.18
N GLY A 42 -12.39 -0.16 3.00
CA GLY A 42 -13.12 1.09 2.85
C GLY A 42 -12.38 2.35 3.32
N ALA A 43 -11.10 2.29 3.65
CA ALA A 43 -10.30 3.49 3.99
C ALA A 43 -10.15 4.46 2.79
N GLY A 44 -10.36 3.98 1.57
CA GLY A 44 -10.41 4.78 0.35
C GLY A 44 -9.14 4.73 -0.51
N LYS A 45 -8.40 3.62 -0.50
CA LYS A 45 -7.19 3.41 -1.33
C LYS A 45 -7.47 3.60 -2.82
N THR A 46 -8.44 2.89 -3.38
CA THR A 46 -8.81 3.01 -4.80
C THR A 46 -9.19 4.43 -5.18
N THR A 47 -10.01 5.12 -4.38
CA THR A 47 -10.39 6.51 -4.66
C THR A 47 -9.22 7.47 -4.55
N LEU A 48 -8.28 7.22 -3.65
CA LEU A 48 -7.03 7.97 -3.60
C LEU A 48 -6.19 7.72 -4.87
N LEU A 49 -6.09 6.47 -5.32
CA LEU A 49 -5.42 6.13 -6.57
C LEU A 49 -6.08 6.79 -7.79
N GLU A 50 -7.40 6.79 -7.86
CA GLU A 50 -8.16 7.44 -8.93
C GLU A 50 -7.80 8.92 -9.12
N ARG A 51 -7.47 9.61 -8.03
CA ARG A 51 -7.09 11.03 -8.06
C ARG A 51 -5.62 11.29 -8.32
N THR A 52 -4.79 10.26 -8.32
CA THR A 52 -3.34 10.41 -8.21
C THR A 52 -2.62 9.84 -9.42
N VAL A 53 -3.00 8.65 -9.90
CA VAL A 53 -2.18 7.90 -10.86
C VAL A 53 -2.25 8.42 -12.30
N GLY A 54 -3.32 9.11 -12.69
CA GLY A 54 -3.59 9.44 -14.10
C GLY A 54 -2.72 10.54 -14.74
N ASP A 55 -1.88 11.25 -13.98
CA ASP A 55 -1.01 12.32 -14.52
C ASP A 55 0.10 12.74 -13.54
N LEU A 56 0.91 11.80 -13.04
CA LEU A 56 2.02 12.15 -12.15
C LEU A 56 3.19 12.75 -12.95
N ASP A 57 3.59 13.98 -12.60
CA ASP A 57 4.55 14.82 -13.34
C ASP A 57 5.84 14.07 -13.74
N GLY A 58 5.87 13.61 -14.99
CA GLY A 58 7.01 12.92 -15.59
C GLY A 58 7.30 11.54 -15.00
N VAL A 59 6.33 10.90 -14.34
CA VAL A 59 6.47 9.56 -13.75
C VAL A 59 5.43 8.63 -14.39
N ARG A 60 5.88 7.58 -15.05
CA ARG A 60 5.00 6.56 -15.63
C ARG A 60 4.57 5.60 -14.52
N VAL A 61 3.27 5.52 -14.27
CA VAL A 61 2.73 4.74 -13.14
C VAL A 61 2.01 3.50 -13.63
N GLY A 62 2.29 2.36 -13.02
CA GLY A 62 1.46 1.16 -13.08
C GLY A 62 0.81 0.87 -11.73
N VAL A 63 -0.32 0.16 -11.74
CA VAL A 63 -0.99 -0.32 -10.53
C VAL A 63 -1.08 -1.84 -10.53
N LEU A 64 -0.73 -2.44 -9.40
CA LEU A 64 -1.03 -3.84 -9.10
C LEU A 64 -2.13 -3.87 -8.05
N GLU A 65 -3.32 -4.29 -8.47
CA GLU A 65 -4.51 -4.34 -7.63
C GLU A 65 -4.65 -5.75 -7.04
N GLY A 66 -4.87 -5.84 -5.73
CA GLY A 66 -5.07 -7.09 -5.02
C GLY A 66 -6.35 -7.07 -4.19
N ASP A 67 -7.36 -7.79 -4.67
CA ASP A 67 -8.62 -7.99 -3.96
C ASP A 67 -8.90 -9.49 -3.74
N VAL A 68 -9.76 -9.75 -2.77
CA VAL A 68 -10.29 -11.08 -2.46
C VAL A 68 -11.09 -11.61 -3.64
N GLN A 69 -11.94 -10.77 -4.23
CA GLN A 69 -12.81 -11.19 -5.32
C GLN A 69 -13.30 -10.02 -6.18
N GLY A 70 -13.32 -10.22 -7.50
CA GLY A 70 -13.94 -9.31 -8.45
C GLY A 70 -12.96 -8.28 -8.99
N SER A 71 -13.35 -7.56 -10.03
CA SER A 71 -12.49 -6.61 -10.76
C SER A 71 -12.85 -5.15 -10.53
N LEU A 72 -13.70 -4.85 -9.54
CA LEU A 72 -14.33 -3.52 -9.41
C LEU A 72 -13.30 -2.39 -9.32
N ASP A 73 -12.24 -2.58 -8.52
CA ASP A 73 -11.21 -1.56 -8.34
C ASP A 73 -10.26 -1.51 -9.54
N ALA A 74 -9.91 -2.65 -10.13
CA ALA A 74 -9.12 -2.71 -11.36
C ALA A 74 -9.84 -2.05 -12.56
N ASP A 75 -11.14 -2.25 -12.71
CA ASP A 75 -11.97 -1.66 -13.77
C ASP A 75 -12.04 -0.14 -13.64
N ARG A 76 -12.20 0.35 -12.40
CA ARG A 76 -12.20 1.78 -12.07
C ARG A 76 -10.87 2.43 -12.42
N LEU A 77 -9.76 1.78 -12.07
CA LEU A 77 -8.42 2.30 -12.33
C LEU A 77 -8.03 2.24 -13.81
N SER A 78 -8.49 1.20 -14.54
CA SER A 78 -8.21 1.04 -15.97
C SER A 78 -8.79 2.19 -16.82
N ALA A 79 -9.85 2.86 -16.34
CA ALA A 79 -10.40 4.05 -16.99
C ALA A 79 -9.43 5.26 -17.01
N LEU A 80 -8.35 5.22 -16.23
CA LEU A 80 -7.36 6.29 -16.09
C LEU A 80 -6.19 6.15 -17.06
N HIS A 81 -6.23 5.17 -17.97
CA HIS A 81 -5.20 4.92 -18.98
C HIS A 81 -3.80 4.64 -18.40
N VAL A 82 -3.75 4.14 -17.17
CA VAL A 82 -2.54 3.57 -16.57
C VAL A 82 -2.56 2.05 -16.70
N PRO A 83 -1.41 1.37 -16.83
CA PRO A 83 -1.38 -0.08 -16.77
C PRO A 83 -1.88 -0.60 -15.42
N VAL A 84 -2.88 -1.46 -15.43
CA VAL A 84 -3.43 -2.12 -14.24
C VAL A 84 -3.29 -3.63 -14.40
N THR A 85 -2.67 -4.27 -13.42
CA THR A 85 -2.63 -5.73 -13.30
C THR A 85 -3.39 -6.13 -12.05
N GLN A 86 -4.25 -7.14 -12.15
CA GLN A 86 -5.06 -7.61 -11.02
C GLN A 86 -4.57 -8.96 -10.51
N ILE A 87 -4.55 -9.13 -9.19
CA ILE A 87 -4.38 -10.40 -8.49
C ILE A 87 -5.69 -10.69 -7.75
N ASN A 88 -6.36 -11.79 -8.11
CA ASN A 88 -7.44 -12.34 -7.30
C ASN A 88 -6.85 -13.28 -6.25
N THR A 89 -7.13 -13.04 -4.97
CA THR A 89 -6.60 -13.88 -3.88
C THR A 89 -7.50 -15.09 -3.54
N ASP A 90 -8.54 -15.34 -4.34
CA ASP A 90 -9.57 -16.37 -4.19
C ASP A 90 -9.13 -17.86 -4.16
N PRO A 91 -7.97 -18.35 -4.66
CA PRO A 91 -7.70 -19.81 -4.71
C PRO A 91 -7.60 -20.56 -3.35
N GLY A 92 -7.97 -19.94 -2.22
CA GLY A 92 -7.94 -20.49 -0.87
C GLY A 92 -9.31 -20.53 -0.16
N PHE A 93 -9.28 -20.83 1.14
CA PHE A 93 -10.46 -21.00 2.00
C PHE A 93 -11.10 -19.62 2.35
N GLY A 94 -11.81 -19.02 1.40
CA GLY A 94 -12.45 -17.70 1.56
C GLY A 94 -11.60 -16.50 1.12
N GLY A 95 -10.57 -16.76 0.29
CA GLY A 95 -9.60 -15.78 -0.19
C GLY A 95 -8.51 -15.40 0.81
N GLU A 96 -7.30 -15.08 0.33
CA GLU A 96 -6.20 -14.68 1.20
C GLU A 96 -6.38 -13.23 1.70
N CYS A 97 -6.09 -13.01 2.98
CA CYS A 97 -6.34 -11.76 3.70
C CYS A 97 -5.29 -10.67 3.46
N HIS A 98 -4.33 -10.91 2.57
CA HIS A 98 -3.19 -10.06 2.20
C HIS A 98 -2.60 -10.53 0.86
N LEU A 99 -1.79 -9.68 0.23
CA LEU A 99 -0.86 -10.10 -0.81
C LEU A 99 0.46 -10.58 -0.17
N ASP A 100 0.96 -11.72 -0.62
CA ASP A 100 2.30 -12.21 -0.31
C ASP A 100 3.28 -12.02 -1.49
N ALA A 101 4.56 -12.28 -1.25
CA ALA A 101 5.57 -12.12 -2.29
C ALA A 101 5.39 -13.10 -3.46
N ASN A 102 4.85 -14.30 -3.23
CA ASN A 102 4.63 -15.28 -4.29
C ASN A 102 3.52 -14.82 -5.24
N MET A 103 2.44 -14.25 -4.71
CA MET A 103 1.34 -13.67 -5.48
C MET A 103 1.84 -12.54 -6.37
N VAL A 104 2.59 -11.58 -5.82
CA VAL A 104 3.20 -10.49 -6.60
C VAL A 104 4.15 -11.06 -7.66
N ARG A 105 4.94 -12.08 -7.31
CA ARG A 105 5.84 -12.73 -8.27
C ARG A 105 5.10 -13.41 -9.42
N SER A 106 3.94 -14.00 -9.15
CA SER A 106 3.12 -14.66 -10.17
C SER A 106 2.52 -13.66 -11.16
N ALA A 107 2.27 -12.43 -10.74
CA ALA A 107 1.79 -11.34 -11.59
C ALA A 107 2.91 -10.63 -12.36
N MET A 108 4.17 -10.81 -11.95
CA MET A 108 5.34 -10.14 -12.55
C MET A 108 5.38 -10.20 -14.09
N PRO A 109 5.10 -11.33 -14.76
CA PRO A 109 5.12 -11.39 -16.23
C PRO A 109 4.07 -10.54 -16.94
N ALA A 110 3.00 -10.14 -16.24
CA ALA A 110 1.93 -9.29 -16.77
C ALA A 110 2.20 -7.80 -16.49
N LEU A 111 3.12 -7.47 -15.58
CA LEU A 111 3.49 -6.09 -15.29
C LEU A 111 4.39 -5.54 -16.41
N PRO A 112 4.06 -4.36 -16.99
CA PRO A 112 4.89 -3.75 -18.03
C PRO A 112 6.05 -2.96 -17.40
N LEU A 113 6.96 -3.67 -16.73
CA LEU A 113 8.03 -3.06 -15.94
C LEU A 113 8.97 -2.14 -16.74
N GLU A 114 9.07 -2.34 -18.05
CA GLU A 114 9.88 -1.47 -18.93
C GLU A 114 9.15 -0.14 -19.27
N GLU A 115 7.83 -0.10 -19.08
CA GLU A 115 6.97 1.02 -19.45
C GLU A 115 6.63 1.93 -18.26
N ILE A 116 6.99 1.54 -17.03
CA ILE A 116 6.68 2.28 -15.81
C ILE A 116 7.95 2.64 -15.03
N ASP A 117 7.87 3.69 -14.22
CA ASP A 117 8.91 4.14 -13.29
C ASP A 117 8.49 3.88 -11.83
N LEU A 118 7.17 3.83 -11.60
CA LEU A 118 6.53 3.61 -10.31
C LEU A 118 5.44 2.54 -10.44
N LEU A 119 5.50 1.52 -9.59
CA LEU A 119 4.42 0.57 -9.36
C LEU A 119 3.77 0.86 -8.01
N VAL A 120 2.47 1.14 -8.01
CA VAL A 120 1.70 1.22 -6.76
C VAL A 120 0.91 -0.07 -6.60
N ILE A 121 1.17 -0.80 -5.51
CA ILE A 121 0.44 -2.01 -5.14
C ILE A 121 -0.70 -1.59 -4.21
N GLU A 122 -1.94 -1.78 -4.65
CA GLU A 122 -3.11 -1.69 -3.78
C GLU A 122 -3.31 -3.04 -3.08
N ASN A 123 -2.93 -3.13 -1.80
CA ASN A 123 -3.06 -4.37 -1.04
C ASN A 123 -4.49 -4.61 -0.56
N VAL A 124 -4.78 -5.85 -0.18
CA VAL A 124 -6.06 -6.23 0.41
C VAL A 124 -6.35 -5.37 1.65
N GLY A 125 -7.60 -4.90 1.78
CA GLY A 125 -8.02 -4.13 2.94
C GLY A 125 -7.98 -4.97 4.23
N ASN A 126 -6.90 -4.89 4.98
CA ASN A 126 -6.71 -5.56 6.25
C ASN A 126 -5.61 -4.89 7.10
N LEU A 127 -5.88 -4.64 8.38
CA LEU A 127 -4.94 -4.00 9.32
C LEU A 127 -4.00 -4.99 10.05
N VAL A 128 -4.14 -6.29 9.79
CA VAL A 128 -3.39 -7.33 10.50
C VAL A 128 -2.44 -8.04 9.54
N CYS A 129 -2.98 -8.82 8.61
CA CYS A 129 -2.18 -9.72 7.77
C CYS A 129 -1.08 -8.99 6.97
N PRO A 130 -1.36 -7.89 6.22
CA PRO A 130 -0.35 -7.31 5.32
C PRO A 130 0.89 -6.75 6.01
N ALA A 131 0.81 -6.45 7.31
CA ALA A 131 1.93 -5.88 8.06
C ALA A 131 3.10 -6.86 8.24
N GLU A 132 2.83 -8.17 8.18
CA GLU A 132 3.83 -9.24 8.35
C GLU A 132 4.53 -9.63 7.04
N PHE A 133 3.94 -9.32 5.88
CA PHE A 133 4.39 -9.85 4.59
C PHE A 133 5.01 -8.75 3.73
N ARG A 134 6.33 -8.82 3.54
CA ARG A 134 7.00 -8.08 2.47
C ARG A 134 6.61 -8.68 1.12
N VAL A 135 6.36 -7.83 0.13
CA VAL A 135 6.05 -8.26 -1.25
C VAL A 135 7.13 -7.87 -2.25
N GLY A 136 8.12 -7.09 -1.81
CA GLY A 136 9.22 -6.57 -2.63
C GLY A 136 9.13 -5.06 -2.84
N GLU A 137 8.36 -4.35 -2.02
CA GLU A 137 8.09 -2.91 -2.05
C GLU A 137 9.20 -2.06 -1.42
N ASP A 138 9.51 -0.88 -1.97
CA ASP A 138 10.43 0.14 -1.38
C ASP A 138 9.83 0.79 -0.17
N VAL A 139 8.55 1.13 -0.29
CA VAL A 139 7.87 1.92 0.71
C VAL A 139 6.50 1.31 0.97
N ARG A 140 6.14 1.26 2.24
CA ARG A 140 4.82 0.90 2.75
C ARG A 140 4.12 2.16 3.22
N VAL A 141 2.92 2.38 2.72
CA VAL A 141 2.08 3.51 3.10
C VAL A 141 0.82 2.96 3.74
N MET A 142 0.50 3.46 4.92
CA MET A 142 -0.72 3.12 5.64
C MET A 142 -1.78 4.19 5.37
N VAL A 143 -2.90 3.81 4.77
CA VAL A 143 -4.07 4.67 4.60
C VAL A 143 -5.08 4.36 5.70
N SER A 144 -5.25 5.29 6.64
CA SER A 144 -6.25 5.23 7.71
C SER A 144 -7.35 6.26 7.44
N SER A 145 -8.60 5.92 7.67
CA SER A 145 -9.73 6.86 7.54
C SER A 145 -10.16 7.39 8.90
N VAL A 146 -10.55 8.67 8.97
CA VAL A 146 -11.13 9.27 10.20
C VAL A 146 -12.39 8.53 10.68
N THR A 147 -13.09 7.82 9.79
CA THR A 147 -14.25 6.99 10.15
C THR A 147 -13.89 5.72 10.93
N GLU A 148 -12.61 5.38 11.05
CA GLU A 148 -12.16 4.19 11.77
C GLU A 148 -11.98 4.48 13.26
N GLY A 149 -11.77 5.73 13.67
CA GLY A 149 -11.45 6.13 15.04
C GLY A 149 -9.94 6.22 15.33
N GLU A 150 -9.61 6.98 16.35
CA GLU A 150 -8.27 7.45 16.74
C GLU A 150 -7.41 6.35 17.38
N ASP A 151 -8.04 5.27 17.82
CA ASP A 151 -7.41 4.19 18.57
C ASP A 151 -6.69 3.14 17.70
N LYS A 152 -6.80 3.26 16.37
CA LYS A 152 -6.26 2.27 15.42
C LYS A 152 -4.74 2.08 15.54
N PRO A 153 -3.91 3.11 15.73
CA PRO A 153 -2.48 2.91 15.95
C PRO A 153 -2.20 1.97 17.14
N LEU A 154 -2.91 2.14 18.26
CA LEU A 154 -2.72 1.30 19.46
C LEU A 154 -3.29 -0.12 19.28
N LYS A 155 -4.39 -0.26 18.54
CA LYS A 155 -5.03 -1.56 18.29
C LYS A 155 -4.29 -2.42 17.26
N TYR A 156 -3.62 -1.79 16.29
CA TYR A 156 -2.92 -2.46 15.19
C TYR A 156 -1.46 -1.98 15.07
N PRO A 157 -0.66 -2.03 16.15
CA PRO A 157 0.62 -1.33 16.22
C PRO A 157 1.64 -1.82 15.20
N LEU A 158 1.57 -3.09 14.77
CA LEU A 158 2.46 -3.62 13.75
C LEU A 158 2.24 -2.94 12.39
N MET A 159 0.98 -2.72 11.98
CA MET A 159 0.65 -2.05 10.72
C MET A 159 1.24 -0.63 10.66
N PHE A 160 1.04 0.14 11.73
CA PHE A 160 1.52 1.52 11.80
C PHE A 160 3.04 1.63 12.02
N ARG A 161 3.69 0.62 12.63
CA ARG A 161 5.17 0.56 12.72
C ARG A 161 5.83 0.15 11.41
N ALA A 162 5.10 -0.56 10.55
CA ALA A 162 5.63 -1.12 9.33
C ALA A 162 5.74 -0.10 8.19
N CYS A 163 4.98 0.99 8.23
CA CYS A 163 4.90 1.98 7.16
C CYS A 163 5.86 3.16 7.34
N GLU A 164 6.34 3.72 6.24
CA GLU A 164 7.16 4.92 6.21
C GLU A 164 6.34 6.21 6.01
N LEU A 165 5.03 6.10 5.73
CA LEU A 165 4.08 7.21 5.65
C LEU A 165 2.68 6.76 6.13
N VAL A 166 2.01 7.64 6.87
CA VAL A 166 0.59 7.48 7.23
C VAL A 166 -0.26 8.54 6.53
N ILE A 167 -1.26 8.12 5.76
CA ILE A 167 -2.28 9.00 5.19
C ILE A 167 -3.53 8.90 6.07
N VAL A 168 -3.98 10.03 6.61
CA VAL A 168 -5.27 10.16 7.30
C VAL A 168 -6.28 10.68 6.28
N ASN A 169 -7.08 9.78 5.72
CA ASN A 169 -8.03 10.04 4.64
C ASN A 169 -9.43 10.41 5.18
N LYS A 170 -10.25 10.96 4.28
CA LYS A 170 -11.64 11.39 4.50
C LYS A 170 -11.77 12.53 5.51
N VAL A 171 -10.78 13.43 5.56
CA VAL A 171 -10.80 14.59 6.47
C VAL A 171 -11.98 15.55 6.21
N ASP A 172 -12.61 15.45 5.03
CA ASP A 172 -13.88 16.15 4.73
C ASP A 172 -15.04 15.74 5.66
N LEU A 173 -14.92 14.61 6.37
CA LEU A 173 -15.91 14.13 7.32
C LEU A 173 -15.68 14.62 8.75
N LEU A 174 -14.55 15.27 9.07
CA LEU A 174 -14.26 15.75 10.42
C LEU A 174 -15.38 16.64 11.01
N PRO A 175 -16.04 17.55 10.24
CA PRO A 175 -17.17 18.33 10.77
C PRO A 175 -18.41 17.51 11.17
N HIS A 176 -18.43 16.21 10.84
CA HIS A 176 -19.56 15.29 11.07
C HIS A 176 -19.22 14.17 12.04
N LEU A 177 -18.01 14.14 12.58
CA LEU A 177 -17.51 13.07 13.45
C LEU A 177 -16.99 13.67 14.75
N ASP A 178 -17.19 12.95 15.84
CA ASP A 178 -16.47 13.19 17.09
C ASP A 178 -15.09 12.54 16.97
N TYR A 179 -14.22 13.13 16.13
CA TYR A 179 -12.86 12.66 15.89
C TYR A 179 -11.82 13.69 16.34
N ASP A 180 -10.87 13.26 17.16
CA ASP A 180 -9.77 14.07 17.69
C ASP A 180 -8.45 13.75 16.97
N LEU A 181 -8.03 14.65 16.06
CA LEU A 181 -6.77 14.51 15.33
C LEU A 181 -5.55 14.52 16.25
N ASP A 182 -5.56 15.32 17.32
CA ASP A 182 -4.43 15.41 18.25
C ASP A 182 -4.31 14.10 19.05
N LEU A 183 -5.43 13.46 19.38
CA LEU A 183 -5.44 12.15 20.03
C LEU A 183 -4.94 11.04 19.10
N PHE A 184 -5.34 11.05 17.83
CA PHE A 184 -4.79 10.12 16.84
C PHE A 184 -3.28 10.30 16.70
N ASP A 185 -2.82 11.55 16.61
CA ASP A 185 -1.40 11.89 16.51
C ASP A 185 -0.61 11.39 17.72
N TYR A 186 -1.15 11.60 18.93
CA TYR A 186 -0.59 11.06 20.16
C TYR A 186 -0.46 9.53 20.15
N HIS A 187 -1.51 8.83 19.70
CA HIS A 187 -1.47 7.36 19.58
C HIS A 187 -0.49 6.89 18.52
N LEU A 188 -0.40 7.60 17.39
CA LEU A 188 0.52 7.27 16.32
C LEU A 188 1.97 7.45 16.78
N ASP A 189 2.29 8.56 17.45
CA ASP A 189 3.63 8.82 17.96
C ASP A 189 4.04 7.86 19.08
N ALA A 190 3.09 7.34 19.87
CA ALA A 190 3.37 6.28 20.83
C ALA A 190 3.78 4.95 20.16
N VAL A 191 3.37 4.74 18.90
CA VAL A 191 3.57 3.48 18.16
C VAL A 191 4.73 3.57 17.19
N HIS A 192 4.81 4.65 16.43
CA HIS A 192 5.86 4.98 15.46
C HIS A 192 6.22 6.47 15.59
N PRO A 193 7.12 6.84 16.53
CA PRO A 193 7.55 8.21 16.71
C PRO A 193 8.10 8.81 15.43
N GLY A 194 7.61 10.00 15.05
CA GLY A 194 8.17 10.79 13.95
C GLY A 194 7.85 10.27 12.54
N VAL A 195 6.94 9.29 12.39
CA VAL A 195 6.46 8.90 11.06
C VAL A 195 5.77 10.10 10.40
N PRO A 196 6.08 10.42 9.13
CA PRO A 196 5.39 11.49 8.42
C PRO A 196 3.92 11.11 8.24
N ARG A 197 3.06 12.13 8.29
CA ARG A 197 1.62 11.98 8.14
C ARG A 197 1.05 13.03 7.21
N MET A 198 0.03 12.66 6.44
CA MET A 198 -0.67 13.56 5.51
C MET A 198 -2.18 13.49 5.75
N LEU A 199 -2.80 14.66 5.90
CA LEU A 199 -4.26 14.80 5.92
C LEU A 199 -4.76 14.89 4.49
N VAL A 200 -5.68 13.99 4.11
CA VAL A 200 -6.18 13.89 2.74
C VAL A 200 -7.69 13.70 2.74
N SER A 201 -8.36 14.31 1.77
CA SER A 201 -9.67 13.86 1.34
C SER A 201 -9.59 13.46 -0.13
N ALA A 202 -9.60 12.15 -0.37
CA ALA A 202 -9.73 11.62 -1.71
C ALA A 202 -11.08 11.99 -2.37
N ARG A 203 -12.05 12.50 -1.60
CA ARG A 203 -13.35 12.96 -2.12
C ARG A 203 -13.32 14.42 -2.55
N THR A 204 -12.69 15.31 -1.81
CA THR A 204 -12.64 16.75 -2.16
C THR A 204 -11.40 17.11 -2.97
N GLY A 205 -10.33 16.31 -2.87
CA GLY A 205 -9.02 16.61 -3.44
C GLY A 205 -8.09 17.32 -2.44
N GLU A 206 -8.57 17.65 -1.24
CA GLU A 206 -7.74 18.23 -0.19
C GLU A 206 -6.55 17.31 0.13
N GLY A 207 -5.34 17.86 0.18
CA GLY A 207 -4.11 17.14 0.49
C GLY A 207 -3.61 16.18 -0.60
N VAL A 208 -4.39 15.93 -1.67
CA VAL A 208 -4.01 14.99 -2.75
C VAL A 208 -2.76 15.45 -3.48
N GLU A 209 -2.56 16.76 -3.67
CA GLU A 209 -1.36 17.27 -4.36
C GLU A 209 -0.08 16.97 -3.59
N GLY A 210 -0.06 17.18 -2.27
CA GLY A 210 1.09 16.82 -1.44
C GLY A 210 1.41 15.32 -1.46
N TRP A 211 0.38 14.47 -1.59
CA TRP A 211 0.56 13.04 -1.79
C TRP A 211 1.14 12.72 -3.19
N ARG A 212 0.68 13.39 -4.24
CA ARG A 212 1.25 13.26 -5.61
C ARG A 212 2.71 13.67 -5.63
N ASP A 213 3.05 14.81 -5.03
CA ASP A 213 4.42 15.28 -4.90
C ASP A 213 5.32 14.26 -4.20
N TRP A 214 4.81 13.65 -3.12
CA TRP A 214 5.55 12.62 -2.40
C TRP A 214 5.79 11.37 -3.25
N LEU A 215 4.80 10.92 -4.03
CA LEU A 215 4.98 9.80 -4.97
C LEU A 215 6.03 10.10 -6.04
N VAL A 216 6.02 11.32 -6.60
CA VAL A 216 7.04 11.77 -7.55
C VAL A 216 8.42 11.77 -6.90
N GLU A 217 8.53 12.29 -5.68
CA GLU A 217 9.80 12.30 -4.96
C GLU A 217 10.32 10.89 -4.71
N VAL A 218 9.46 9.97 -4.25
CA VAL A 218 9.80 8.57 -4.02
C VAL A 218 10.28 7.90 -5.31
N ALA A 219 9.57 8.10 -6.43
CA ALA A 219 9.96 7.55 -7.73
C ALA A 219 11.32 8.12 -8.20
N ARG A 220 11.56 9.42 -8.00
CA ARG A 220 12.79 10.10 -8.46
C ARG A 220 14.01 9.80 -7.60
N ARG A 221 13.85 9.54 -6.30
CA ARG A 221 14.97 9.16 -5.40
C ARG A 221 15.71 7.90 -5.86
N ARG A 222 15.07 7.08 -6.71
CA ARG A 222 15.62 5.84 -7.26
C ARG A 222 16.06 5.95 -8.72
N ALA A 223 15.64 6.99 -9.44
CA ALA A 223 16.07 7.19 -10.83
C ALA A 223 17.60 7.20 -10.87
N PRO A 224 18.24 6.41 -11.75
CA PRO A 224 19.69 6.47 -11.88
C PRO A 224 20.07 7.92 -12.21
N VAL A 225 20.99 8.48 -11.44
CA VAL A 225 21.68 9.71 -11.84
C VAL A 225 22.28 9.38 -13.20
N SER A 226 21.74 9.98 -14.26
CA SER A 226 22.26 9.82 -15.61
C SER A 226 23.77 10.10 -15.57
N ALA A 227 24.56 9.10 -15.97
CA ALA A 227 26.00 9.24 -16.13
C ALA A 227 26.37 10.31 -17.16
#